data_AF-V3YYI6-F1
#
_entry.id   AF-V3YYI6-F1
#
_cell.length_a   1.000
_cell.length_b   1.000
_cell.length_c   1.000
_cell.angle_alpha   90.00
_cell.angle_beta   90.00
_cell.angle_gamma   90.00
#
_symmetry.space_group_name_H-M   'P 1'
#
loop_
_entity.id
_entity.type
_entity.pdbx_description
1 polymer ?
#
loop_
_entity_poly.entity_id
_entity_poly.type
_entity_poly.pdbx_seq_one_letter_code
_entity_poly.pdbx_strand_id
1 'polypeptide(L)'
;MAETEIKGRKKYSSSEWKKLTPQEKSRYLAYEEPSKTIQETQLQCKKRLIELRKEQELKNAPPKEDELMEKEKHAKLIGQLKAAEARNRLRIMRLRYQANRAQEVSHLIACQPSALKAVRLQALVPPYPDTKSRKNKMDKLDMERVEILLEDTKGLITNRIH
;
A
#
# COMPACT_ATOMS: atom_id res chain seq x y z
N MET A 1 11.56 46.68 26.98
CA MET A 1 10.85 47.57 26.04
C MET A 1 11.31 48.97 26.38
N ALA A 2 12.14 49.56 25.52
CA ALA A 2 12.55 50.94 25.68
C ALA A 2 11.36 51.82 25.31
N GLU A 3 10.75 52.46 26.29
CA GLU A 3 9.87 53.60 26.08
C GLU A 3 10.71 54.71 25.45
N THR A 4 10.75 54.73 24.12
CA THR A 4 11.21 55.91 23.38
C THR A 4 10.05 56.88 23.40
N GLU A 5 9.89 57.58 24.53
CA GLU A 5 9.04 58.77 24.58
C GLU A 5 9.56 59.76 23.54
N ILE A 6 8.84 59.87 22.42
CA ILE A 6 9.04 60.95 21.46
C ILE A 6 8.48 62.22 22.12
N LYS A 7 9.31 62.85 22.96
CA LYS A 7 9.02 64.13 23.62
C LYS A 7 8.76 65.19 22.55
N GLY A 8 7.51 65.69 22.49
CA GLY A 8 7.14 66.84 21.65
C GLY A 8 5.93 66.69 20.71
N ARG A 9 5.06 65.68 20.87
CA ARG A 9 3.87 65.56 19.99
C ARG A 9 2.74 66.51 20.40
N LYS A 10 2.33 67.39 19.47
CA LYS A 10 1.08 68.17 19.60
C LYS A 10 -0.12 67.25 19.54
N LYS A 11 -0.94 67.24 20.61
CA LYS A 11 -2.27 66.63 20.60
C LYS A 11 -3.24 67.65 20.02
N TYR A 12 -3.86 67.31 18.89
CA TYR A 12 -4.81 68.20 18.24
C TYR A 12 -6.16 68.17 18.96
N SER A 13 -6.73 69.36 19.21
CA SER A 13 -8.13 69.48 19.65
C SER A 13 -9.08 69.06 18.52
N SER A 14 -10.32 68.67 18.84
CA SER A 14 -11.36 68.27 17.86
C SER A 14 -11.55 69.32 16.75
N SER A 15 -11.41 70.60 17.09
CA SER A 15 -11.52 71.74 16.16
C SER A 15 -10.32 71.86 15.22
N GLU A 16 -9.12 71.50 15.68
CA GLU A 16 -7.87 71.54 14.92
C GLU A 16 -7.74 70.31 14.03
N TRP A 17 -8.19 69.15 14.52
CA TRP A 17 -8.26 67.89 13.76
C TRP A 17 -9.02 68.06 12.45
N LYS A 18 -10.13 68.79 12.47
CA LYS A 18 -10.95 69.04 11.27
C LYS A 18 -10.21 69.86 10.21
N LYS A 19 -9.27 70.73 10.61
CA LYS A 19 -8.50 71.62 9.72
C LYS A 19 -7.31 70.95 9.03
N LEU A 20 -6.87 69.78 9.51
CA LEU A 20 -5.74 69.04 8.91
C LEU A 20 -6.10 68.43 7.55
N THR A 21 -5.12 68.41 6.66
CA THR A 21 -5.23 67.73 5.37
C THR A 21 -5.28 66.20 5.56
N PRO A 22 -5.87 65.44 4.61
CA PRO A 22 -5.92 63.98 4.70
C PRO A 22 -4.54 63.32 4.85
N GLN A 23 -3.50 63.89 4.23
CA GLN A 23 -2.13 63.39 4.33
C GLN A 23 -1.50 63.64 5.71
N GLU A 24 -1.79 64.77 6.36
CA GLU A 24 -1.30 65.04 7.71
C GLU A 24 -2.04 64.19 8.75
N LYS A 25 -3.35 63.96 8.55
CA LYS A 25 -4.15 63.05 9.37
C LYS A 25 -3.63 61.62 9.29
N SER A 26 -3.31 61.13 8.10
CA SER A 26 -2.76 59.78 7.94
C SER A 26 -1.38 59.64 8.58
N ARG A 27 -0.50 60.63 8.42
CA ARG A 27 0.81 60.68 9.10
C ARG A 27 0.65 60.68 10.62
N TYR A 28 -0.30 61.43 11.16
CA TYR A 28 -0.56 61.44 12.61
C TYR A 28 -1.07 60.08 13.11
N LEU A 29 -2.09 59.52 12.46
CA LEU A 29 -2.68 58.22 12.83
C LEU A 29 -1.69 57.06 12.71
N ALA A 30 -0.71 57.12 11.80
CA ALA A 30 0.30 56.08 11.64
C ALA A 30 1.18 55.89 12.89
N TYR A 31 1.30 56.92 13.73
CA TYR A 31 2.07 56.86 14.98
C TYR A 31 1.21 56.89 16.23
N GLU A 32 -0.11 56.97 16.09
CA GLU A 32 -1.05 56.88 17.21
C GLU A 32 -1.35 55.42 17.50
N GLU A 33 -1.46 55.07 18.78
CA GLU A 33 -1.81 53.70 19.12
C GLU A 33 -3.24 53.40 18.66
N PRO A 34 -3.47 52.25 18.00
CA PRO A 34 -4.79 51.87 17.56
C PRO A 34 -5.75 51.78 18.76
N SER A 35 -7.03 52.09 18.53
CA SER A 35 -8.03 52.01 19.60
C SER A 35 -8.10 50.60 20.22
N LYS A 36 -8.57 50.49 21.46
CA LYS A 36 -8.67 49.20 22.19
C LYS A 36 -9.41 48.12 21.39
N THR A 37 -10.49 48.48 20.69
CA THR A 37 -11.25 47.58 19.82
C THR A 37 -10.42 47.08 18.63
N ILE A 38 -9.59 47.94 18.03
CA ILE A 38 -8.68 47.58 16.94
C ILE A 38 -7.55 46.69 17.46
N GLN A 39 -7.05 46.95 18.67
CA GLN A 39 -6.04 46.10 19.31
C GLN A 39 -6.59 44.70 19.60
N GLU A 40 -7.82 44.60 20.12
CA GLU A 40 -8.49 43.32 20.37
C GLU A 40 -8.70 42.51 19.09
N THR A 41 -9.20 43.14 18.03
CA THR A 41 -9.36 42.49 16.71
C THR A 41 -8.02 42.05 16.11
N GLN A 42 -6.98 42.88 16.21
CA GLN A 42 -5.62 42.51 15.78
C GLN A 42 -5.09 41.29 16.55
N LEU A 43 -5.31 41.23 17.86
CA LEU A 43 -4.92 40.09 18.70
C LEU A 43 -5.69 38.82 18.32
N GLN A 44 -7.00 38.92 18.10
CA GLN A 44 -7.82 37.79 17.64
C GLN A 44 -7.37 37.29 16.26
N CYS A 45 -7.11 38.19 15.31
CA CYS A 45 -6.57 37.82 14.01
C CYS A 45 -5.22 37.10 14.12
N LYS A 46 -4.30 37.61 14.96
CA LYS A 46 -3.01 36.96 15.20
C LYS A 46 -3.17 35.57 15.81
N LYS A 47 -4.02 35.41 16.82
CA LYS A 47 -4.32 34.10 17.43
C LYS A 47 -4.82 33.11 16.39
N ARG A 48 -5.82 33.51 15.58
CA ARG A 48 -6.37 32.66 14.50
C ARG A 48 -5.31 32.21 13.50
N LEU A 49 -4.39 33.11 13.11
CA LEU A 49 -3.32 32.78 12.18
C LEU A 49 -2.31 31.79 12.78
N ILE A 50 -1.98 31.94 14.06
CA ILE A 50 -1.10 31.00 14.78
C ILE A 50 -1.76 29.62 14.89
N GLU A 51 -3.04 29.57 15.22
CA GLU A 51 -3.82 28.33 15.28
C GLU A 51 -3.87 27.63 13.92
N LEU A 52 -4.20 28.36 12.85
CA LEU A 52 -4.18 27.84 11.48
C LEU A 52 -2.81 27.29 11.08
N ARG A 53 -1.73 28.00 11.43
CA ARG A 53 -0.36 27.55 11.16
C ARG A 53 -0.05 26.25 11.91
N LYS A 54 -0.43 26.17 13.19
CA LYS A 54 -0.22 24.97 14.02
C LYS A 54 -1.02 23.78 13.49
N GLU A 55 -2.25 23.99 13.04
CA GLU A 55 -3.06 22.94 12.40
C GLU A 55 -2.45 22.46 11.08
N GLN A 56 -1.93 23.38 10.26
CA GLN A 56 -1.23 23.02 9.03
C GLN A 56 0.04 22.24 9.32
N GLU A 57 0.83 22.64 10.31
CA GLU A 57 2.03 21.91 10.74
C GLU A 57 1.69 20.51 11.25
N LEU A 58 0.58 20.34 11.98
CA LEU A 58 0.14 19.02 12.45
C LEU A 58 -0.32 18.11 11.30
N LYS A 59 -1.03 18.67 10.31
CA LYS A 59 -1.50 17.93 9.12
C LYS A 59 -0.36 17.57 8.17
N ASN A 60 0.63 18.44 8.05
CA ASN A 60 1.78 18.26 7.18
C ASN A 60 2.97 17.62 7.91
N ALA A 61 2.80 17.24 9.19
CA ALA A 61 3.83 16.58 9.94
C ALA A 61 4.23 15.28 9.22
N PRO A 62 5.53 15.05 8.99
CA PRO A 62 5.98 13.81 8.40
C PRO A 62 5.49 12.63 9.26
N PRO A 63 5.01 11.54 8.64
CA PRO A 63 4.60 10.35 9.37
C PRO A 63 5.76 9.89 10.25
N LYS A 64 5.46 9.43 11.47
CA LYS A 64 6.47 8.85 12.35
C LYS A 64 7.11 7.65 11.66
N GLU A 65 8.41 7.45 11.86
CA GLU A 65 9.15 6.35 11.23
C GLU A 65 8.50 4.98 11.52
N ASP A 66 7.99 4.79 12.74
CA ASP A 66 7.26 3.57 13.14
C ASP A 66 6.02 3.31 12.26
N GLU A 67 5.27 4.37 11.92
CA GLU A 67 4.08 4.24 11.07
C GLU A 67 4.45 3.88 9.63
N LEU A 68 5.59 4.37 9.13
CA LEU A 68 6.10 4.00 7.81
C LEU A 68 6.54 2.53 7.80
N MET A 69 7.28 2.09 8.82
CA MET A 69 7.70 0.70 8.98
C MET A 69 6.51 -0.26 9.03
N GLU A 70 5.45 0.08 9.78
CA GLU A 70 4.23 -0.73 9.83
C GLU A 70 3.48 -0.75 8.49
N LYS A 71 3.42 0.38 7.77
CA LYS A 71 2.84 0.43 6.42
C LYS A 71 3.60 -0.44 5.43
N GLU A 72 4.93 -0.46 5.50
CA GLU A 72 5.76 -1.31 4.65
C GLU A 72 5.56 -2.80 4.94
N LYS A 73 5.53 -3.19 6.22
CA LYS A 73 5.22 -4.56 6.63
C LYS A 73 3.84 -4.98 6.11
N HIS A 74 2.85 -4.12 6.26
CA HIS A 74 1.49 -4.36 5.79
C HIS A 74 1.43 -4.48 4.25
N ALA A 75 2.11 -3.59 3.52
CA ALA A 75 2.19 -3.65 2.06
C ALA A 75 2.86 -4.94 1.57
N LYS A 76 3.94 -5.37 2.24
CA LYS A 76 4.63 -6.64 1.95
C LYS A 76 3.70 -7.84 2.19
N LEU A 77 2.98 -7.86 3.30
CA LEU A 77 2.01 -8.90 3.62
C LEU A 77 0.90 -8.97 2.58
N ILE A 78 0.31 -7.81 2.22
CA ILE A 78 -0.69 -7.73 1.13
C ILE A 78 -0.12 -8.29 -0.17
N GLY A 79 1.11 -7.91 -0.53
CA GLY A 79 1.77 -8.40 -1.74
C GLY A 79 1.91 -9.93 -1.76
N GLN A 80 2.31 -10.52 -0.64
CA GLN A 80 2.42 -11.97 -0.48
C GLN A 80 1.06 -12.67 -0.59
N LEU A 81 0.04 -12.15 0.10
CA LEU A 81 -1.32 -12.70 0.05
C LEU A 81 -1.90 -12.63 -1.36
N LYS A 82 -1.75 -11.49 -2.04
CA LYS A 82 -2.22 -11.30 -3.42
C LYS A 82 -1.51 -12.24 -4.40
N ALA A 83 -0.20 -12.46 -4.23
CA ALA A 83 0.55 -13.41 -5.05
C ALA A 83 0.09 -14.86 -4.80
N ALA A 84 -0.17 -15.23 -3.54
CA ALA A 84 -0.69 -16.54 -3.19
C ALA A 84 -2.08 -16.78 -3.78
N GLU A 85 -2.96 -15.78 -3.71
CA GLU A 85 -4.30 -15.82 -4.29
C GLU A 85 -4.25 -15.99 -5.82
N ALA A 86 -3.41 -15.21 -6.52
CA ALA A 86 -3.26 -15.32 -7.98
C ALA A 86 -2.78 -16.71 -8.41
N ARG A 87 -1.81 -17.28 -7.68
CA ARG A 87 -1.34 -18.66 -7.89
C ARG A 87 -2.45 -19.68 -7.65
N ASN A 88 -3.22 -19.52 -6.59
CA ASN A 88 -4.34 -20.40 -6.28
C ASN A 88 -5.42 -20.34 -7.37
N ARG A 89 -5.76 -19.14 -7.85
CA ARG A 89 -6.72 -18.94 -8.94
C ARG A 89 -6.28 -19.65 -10.22
N LEU A 90 -5.01 -19.51 -10.61
CA LEU A 90 -4.44 -20.23 -11.75
C LEU A 90 -4.48 -21.74 -11.56
N ARG A 91 -4.14 -22.24 -10.37
CA ARG A 91 -4.22 -23.66 -10.04
C ARG A 91 -5.65 -24.19 -10.19
N ILE A 92 -6.64 -23.51 -9.64
CA ILE A 92 -8.05 -23.90 -9.75
C ILE A 92 -8.49 -23.91 -11.21
N MET A 93 -8.13 -22.88 -11.99
CA MET A 93 -8.46 -22.81 -13.41
C MET A 93 -7.86 -23.99 -14.19
N ARG A 94 -6.58 -24.32 -13.95
CA ARG A 94 -5.92 -25.47 -14.57
C ARG A 94 -6.59 -26.80 -14.18
N LEU A 95 -6.92 -26.99 -12.91
CA LEU A 95 -7.61 -28.19 -12.44
C LEU A 95 -8.99 -28.34 -13.08
N ARG A 96 -9.76 -27.25 -13.16
CA ARG A 96 -11.06 -27.23 -13.85
C ARG A 96 -10.92 -27.55 -15.33
N TYR A 97 -9.96 -26.94 -16.02
CA TYR A 97 -9.71 -27.24 -17.43
C TYR A 97 -9.35 -28.71 -17.64
N GLN A 98 -8.48 -29.27 -16.80
CA GLN A 98 -8.12 -30.69 -16.87
C GLN A 98 -9.33 -31.60 -16.64
N ALA A 99 -10.15 -31.28 -15.63
CA ALA A 99 -11.37 -32.04 -15.34
C ALA A 99 -12.37 -31.99 -16.49
N ASN A 100 -12.66 -30.79 -17.01
CA ASN A 100 -13.59 -30.60 -18.14
C ASN A 100 -13.08 -31.32 -19.39
N ARG A 101 -11.80 -31.17 -19.72
CA ARG A 101 -11.19 -31.87 -20.87
C ARG A 101 -11.29 -33.38 -20.73
N ALA A 102 -11.07 -33.93 -19.53
CA ALA A 102 -11.23 -35.36 -19.30
C ALA A 102 -12.70 -35.80 -19.50
N GLN A 103 -13.66 -35.03 -18.98
CA GLN A 103 -15.09 -35.29 -19.17
C GLN A 103 -15.50 -35.22 -20.64
N GLU A 104 -15.04 -34.23 -21.40
CA GLU A 104 -15.29 -34.08 -22.83
C GLU A 104 -14.75 -35.28 -23.61
N VAL A 105 -13.52 -35.70 -23.35
CA VAL A 105 -12.92 -36.88 -24.00
C VAL A 105 -13.69 -38.15 -23.66
N SER A 106 -14.07 -38.35 -22.39
CA SER A 106 -14.91 -39.48 -21.99
C SER A 106 -16.27 -39.47 -22.68
N HIS A 107 -16.89 -38.29 -22.81
CA HIS A 107 -18.15 -38.14 -23.53
C HIS A 107 -18.00 -38.46 -25.02
N LEU A 108 -16.96 -37.97 -25.68
CA LEU A 108 -16.65 -38.27 -27.09
C LEU A 108 -16.47 -39.78 -27.32
N ILE A 109 -15.80 -40.48 -26.40
CA ILE A 109 -15.65 -41.94 -26.45
C ILE A 109 -17.00 -42.64 -26.28
N ALA A 110 -17.83 -42.19 -25.33
CA ALA A 110 -19.14 -42.77 -25.06
C ALA A 110 -20.12 -42.59 -26.23
N CYS A 111 -20.03 -41.48 -26.97
CA CYS A 111 -20.88 -41.19 -28.12
C CYS A 111 -20.44 -41.86 -29.43
N GLN A 112 -19.39 -42.71 -29.41
CA GLN A 112 -18.98 -43.41 -30.63
C GLN A 112 -20.06 -44.43 -31.07
N PRO A 113 -20.31 -44.56 -32.38
CA PRO A 113 -21.41 -45.40 -32.89
C PRO A 113 -21.15 -46.90 -32.76
N SER A 114 -19.93 -47.33 -32.46
CA SER A 114 -19.61 -48.73 -32.18
C SER A 114 -18.56 -48.87 -31.10
N ALA A 115 -18.63 -49.98 -30.35
CA ALA A 115 -17.69 -50.29 -29.28
C ALA A 115 -16.23 -50.35 -29.80
N LEU A 116 -16.01 -50.91 -30.99
CA LEU A 116 -14.68 -50.97 -31.59
C LEU A 116 -14.09 -49.58 -31.86
N LYS A 117 -14.93 -48.62 -32.30
CA LYS A 117 -14.50 -47.23 -32.51
C LYS A 117 -14.20 -46.54 -31.18
N ALA A 118 -15.03 -46.76 -30.15
CA ALA A 118 -14.79 -46.25 -28.80
C ALA A 118 -13.44 -46.72 -28.24
N VAL A 119 -13.15 -48.03 -28.34
CA VAL A 119 -11.89 -48.63 -27.87
C VAL A 119 -10.68 -48.09 -28.63
N ARG A 120 -10.78 -47.97 -29.97
CA ARG A 120 -9.72 -47.37 -30.79
C ARG A 120 -9.46 -45.92 -30.43
N LEU A 121 -10.52 -45.12 -30.24
CA LEU A 121 -10.39 -43.72 -29.84
C LEU A 121 -9.73 -43.61 -28.45
N GLN A 122 -10.16 -44.44 -27.49
CA GLN A 122 -9.56 -44.49 -26.17
C GLN A 122 -8.06 -44.83 -26.21
N ALA A 123 -7.63 -45.75 -27.08
CA ALA A 123 -6.22 -46.12 -27.23
C ALA A 123 -5.34 -45.00 -27.79
N LEU A 124 -5.92 -44.04 -28.53
CA LEU A 124 -5.21 -42.87 -29.04
C LEU A 124 -5.12 -41.72 -28.03
N VAL A 125 -5.93 -41.76 -26.96
CA VAL A 125 -5.90 -40.74 -25.92
C VAL A 125 -4.68 -40.99 -25.03
N PRO A 126 -3.81 -39.97 -24.79
CA PRO A 126 -2.70 -40.11 -23.88
C PRO A 126 -3.18 -40.58 -22.49
N PRO A 127 -2.55 -41.58 -21.87
CA PRO A 127 -2.91 -41.99 -20.53
C PRO A 127 -2.72 -40.81 -19.59
N TYR A 128 -3.79 -40.41 -18.89
CA TYR A 128 -3.70 -39.38 -17.86
C TYR A 128 -2.77 -39.91 -16.77
N PRO A 129 -1.63 -39.25 -16.50
CA PRO A 129 -0.76 -39.71 -15.44
C PRO A 129 -1.52 -39.54 -14.13
N ASP A 130 -1.83 -40.65 -13.47
CA ASP A 130 -2.27 -40.61 -12.09
C ASP A 130 -1.18 -39.89 -11.29
N THR A 131 -1.45 -38.65 -10.91
CA THR A 131 -0.56 -37.84 -10.07
C THR A 131 -0.28 -38.49 -8.72
N LYS A 132 -1.07 -39.52 -8.35
CA LYS A 132 -0.87 -40.38 -7.19
C LYS A 132 0.25 -41.41 -7.38
N SER A 133 0.59 -41.78 -8.62
CA SER A 133 1.55 -42.85 -8.91
C SER A 133 3.02 -42.44 -8.78
N ARG A 134 3.34 -41.13 -8.84
CA ARG A 134 4.73 -40.63 -8.80
C ARG A 134 5.06 -39.84 -7.54
N LYS A 135 4.43 -40.16 -6.42
CA LYS A 135 4.98 -39.73 -5.13
C LYS A 135 6.00 -40.78 -4.71
N ASN A 136 7.25 -40.34 -4.48
CA ASN A 136 8.26 -41.22 -3.92
C ASN A 136 7.70 -41.79 -2.60
N LYS A 137 7.61 -43.12 -2.52
CA LYS A 137 7.05 -43.82 -1.34
C LYS A 137 8.11 -44.06 -0.27
N MET A 138 9.38 -43.83 -0.60
CA MET A 138 10.50 -44.01 0.33
C MET A 138 10.57 -42.83 1.28
N ASP A 139 10.68 -43.11 2.57
CA ASP A 139 10.97 -42.08 3.56
C ASP A 139 12.43 -41.61 3.45
N LYS A 140 12.77 -40.46 4.03
CA LYS A 140 14.12 -39.87 3.95
C LYS A 140 15.20 -40.81 4.48
N LEU A 141 14.91 -41.55 5.55
CA LEU A 141 15.84 -42.52 6.14
C LEU A 141 16.08 -43.72 5.22
N ASP A 142 15.03 -44.21 4.56
CA ASP A 142 15.18 -45.31 3.61
C ASP A 142 15.95 -44.87 2.37
N MET A 143 15.77 -43.62 1.93
CA MET A 143 16.57 -43.04 0.85
C MET A 143 18.04 -42.91 1.23
N GLU A 144 18.35 -42.40 2.43
CA GLU A 144 19.72 -42.28 2.92
C GLU A 144 20.40 -43.66 3.03
N ARG A 145 19.65 -44.67 3.48
CA ARG A 145 20.13 -46.06 3.49
C ARG A 145 20.45 -46.58 2.09
N VAL A 146 19.60 -46.28 1.11
CA VAL A 146 19.83 -46.66 -0.30
C VAL A 146 21.04 -45.91 -0.86
N GLU A 147 21.22 -44.63 -0.53
CA GLU A 147 22.38 -43.83 -0.95
C GLU A 147 23.69 -44.40 -0.39
N ILE A 148 23.69 -44.83 0.88
CA ILE A 148 24.82 -45.52 1.51
C ILE A 148 25.12 -46.85 0.79
N LEU A 149 24.08 -47.65 0.49
CA LEU A 149 24.24 -48.93 -0.20
C LEU A 149 24.73 -48.78 -1.65
N LEU A 150 24.37 -47.69 -2.31
CA LEU A 150 24.77 -47.38 -3.68
C LEU A 150 26.07 -46.55 -3.76
N GLU A 151 26.67 -46.23 -2.61
CA GLU A 151 27.82 -45.33 -2.50
C GLU A 151 27.60 -43.96 -3.20
N ASP A 152 26.34 -43.56 -3.36
CA ASP A 152 25.94 -42.35 -4.08
C ASP A 152 25.94 -41.13 -3.14
N THR A 153 27.15 -40.76 -2.72
CA THR A 153 27.38 -39.62 -1.82
C THR A 153 26.92 -38.27 -2.40
N LYS A 154 26.77 -38.18 -3.73
CA LYS A 154 26.40 -36.95 -4.44
C LYS A 154 24.94 -36.94 -4.91
N GLY A 155 24.18 -38.01 -4.69
CA GLY A 155 22.78 -38.14 -5.11
C GLY A 155 22.58 -38.07 -6.63
N LEU A 156 23.61 -38.40 -7.41
CA LEU A 156 23.62 -38.32 -8.87
C LEU A 156 22.84 -39.48 -9.50
N ILE A 157 22.84 -40.63 -8.85
CA ILE A 157 22.11 -41.84 -9.25
C ILE A 157 20.66 -41.74 -8.76
N THR A 158 20.43 -41.17 -7.57
CA THR A 158 19.09 -40.98 -7.01
C THR A 158 18.35 -39.73 -7.51
N ASN A 159 18.97 -38.91 -8.36
CA ASN A 159 18.40 -37.68 -8.96
C ASN A 159 17.77 -36.73 -7.93
N ARG A 160 18.49 -36.47 -6.83
CA ARG A 160 18.15 -35.40 -5.90
C ARG A 160 18.41 -34.06 -6.59
N ILE A 161 17.40 -33.46 -7.22
CA ILE A 161 17.48 -32.05 -7.59
C ILE A 161 17.37 -31.26 -6.28
N HIS A 162 18.53 -30.83 -5.76
CA HIS A 162 18.64 -29.91 -4.63
C HIS A 162 18.25 -28.48 -5.03
#